data_AF-A0A7S3BUL5-F1
#
_entry.id   AF-A0A7S3BUL5-F1
#
_cell.length_a   1.000
_cell.length_b   1.000
_cell.length_c   1.000
_cell.angle_alpha   90.00
_cell.angle_beta   90.00
_cell.angle_gamma   90.00
#
_symmetry.space_group_name_H-M   'P 1'
#
loop_
_entity.id
_entity.type
_entity.pdbx_description
1 polymer ?
#
loop_
_entity_poly.entity_id
_entity_poly.type
_entity_poly.pdbx_seq_one_letter_code
_entity_poly.pdbx_strand_id
1 'polypeptide(L)'
;MEVSSRSDAKRGRPTICRCDCSRCLKRFCVCFAAGATCVEQCRCKGCENDESTEDRHGVKRFSLFVRGVLQPWPCCLLGRRAARELTMLELIKRKANAFAERIGGNETHRVHLTGCNCKQSKCKKR
;
A
#
# COMPACT_ATOMS: atom_id res chain seq x y z
N MET A 1 -32.71 15.65 1.68
CA MET A 1 -31.48 15.53 0.87
C MET A 1 -30.54 16.59 1.38
N GLU A 2 -29.45 16.24 2.06
CA GLU A 2 -28.25 17.08 2.15
C GLU A 2 -27.05 16.28 2.69
N VAL A 3 -26.22 15.93 1.71
CA VAL A 3 -24.82 15.52 1.61
C VAL A 3 -24.00 15.20 2.87
N SER A 4 -23.64 13.91 2.99
CA SER A 4 -22.45 13.40 3.69
C SER A 4 -21.15 13.86 3.02
N SER A 5 -20.22 14.50 3.76
CA SER A 5 -18.81 14.69 3.32
C SER A 5 -17.88 14.76 4.55
N ARG A 6 -17.25 13.67 4.99
CA ARG A 6 -15.90 13.15 4.65
C ARG A 6 -14.70 14.06 5.03
N SER A 7 -13.93 13.54 6.00
CA SER A 7 -12.46 13.37 6.02
C SER A 7 -11.58 14.48 6.62
N ASP A 8 -11.23 14.29 7.90
CA ASP A 8 -10.16 15.01 8.59
C ASP A 8 -8.79 14.85 7.91
N ALA A 9 -8.35 15.92 7.27
CA ALA A 9 -7.03 16.07 6.68
C ALA A 9 -5.97 16.29 7.77
N LYS A 10 -5.27 15.22 8.18
CA LYS A 10 -3.94 15.38 8.81
C LYS A 10 -2.98 15.93 7.73
N ARG A 11 -2.62 17.21 7.85
CA ARG A 11 -1.65 17.95 7.03
C ARG A 11 -0.30 17.23 6.96
N GLY A 12 -0.11 16.43 5.91
CA GLY A 12 1.15 15.80 5.55
C GLY A 12 1.31 15.84 4.04
N ARG A 13 2.53 16.10 3.56
CA ARG A 13 2.88 16.00 2.13
C ARG A 13 2.34 14.65 1.60
N PRO A 14 1.62 14.64 0.46
CA PRO A 14 1.10 13.40 -0.11
C PRO A 14 2.26 12.41 -0.32
N THR A 15 2.09 11.20 0.20
CA THR A 15 3.11 10.14 0.14
C THR A 15 3.15 9.58 -1.28
N ILE A 16 3.98 10.17 -2.13
CA ILE A 16 4.20 9.73 -3.51
C ILE A 16 5.18 8.54 -3.52
N CYS A 17 4.78 7.42 -4.12
CA CYS A 17 5.65 6.24 -4.26
C CYS A 17 6.38 6.19 -5.61
N ARG A 18 7.49 5.44 -5.65
CA ARG A 18 8.31 5.16 -6.85
C ARG A 18 8.67 3.68 -6.91
N CYS A 19 7.68 2.82 -6.77
CA CYS A 19 7.90 1.37 -6.69
C CYS A 19 8.11 0.74 -8.07
N ASP A 20 9.13 -0.11 -8.20
CA ASP A 20 9.39 -0.86 -9.44
C ASP A 20 8.87 -2.32 -9.37
N CYS A 21 9.16 -3.06 -8.30
CA CYS A 21 8.91 -4.51 -8.24
C CYS A 21 7.80 -4.93 -7.26
N SER A 22 7.28 -4.02 -6.43
CA SER A 22 6.28 -4.38 -5.41
C SER A 22 4.86 -4.43 -5.96
N ARG A 23 4.63 -3.90 -7.17
CA ARG A 23 3.30 -3.61 -7.75
C ARG A 23 2.38 -2.84 -6.81
N CYS A 24 2.98 -2.18 -5.81
CA CYS A 24 2.31 -1.51 -4.70
C CYS A 24 1.46 -2.41 -3.79
N LEU A 25 1.58 -3.74 -3.85
CA LEU A 25 0.85 -4.68 -2.97
C LEU A 25 1.70 -5.22 -1.80
N LYS A 26 2.83 -4.57 -1.53
CA LYS A 26 3.73 -4.89 -0.41
C LYS A 26 3.98 -3.63 0.41
N ARG A 27 4.24 -3.81 1.71
CA ARG A 27 4.53 -2.71 2.66
C ARG A 27 5.82 -1.93 2.37
N PHE A 28 6.61 -2.34 1.36
CA PHE A 28 7.68 -1.53 0.79
C PHE A 28 7.13 -0.27 0.09
N CYS A 29 5.90 -0.35 -0.43
CA CYS A 29 5.20 0.82 -0.94
C CYS A 29 4.66 1.66 0.22
N VAL A 30 5.00 2.95 0.22
CA VAL A 30 4.56 3.90 1.24
C VAL A 30 3.05 4.14 1.24
N CYS A 31 2.40 4.10 0.06
CA CYS A 31 0.95 4.24 -0.05
C CYS A 31 0.25 3.04 0.61
N PHE A 32 0.64 1.83 0.21
CA PHE A 32 0.07 0.60 0.74
C PHE A 32 0.36 0.41 2.23
N ALA A 33 1.57 0.74 2.69
CA ALA A 33 1.91 0.68 4.11
C ALA A 33 1.09 1.63 4.99
N ALA A 34 0.57 2.72 4.41
CA ALA A 34 -0.35 3.65 5.04
C ALA A 34 -1.83 3.25 4.89
N GLY A 35 -2.12 2.12 4.24
CA GLY A 35 -3.49 1.69 3.92
C GLY A 35 -4.14 2.49 2.79
N ALA A 36 -3.42 3.40 2.13
CA ALA A 36 -3.91 4.25 1.06
C ALA A 36 -3.71 3.61 -0.32
N THR A 37 -4.59 3.94 -1.28
CA THR A 37 -4.41 3.64 -2.69
C THR A 37 -3.32 4.53 -3.29
N CYS A 38 -2.71 4.09 -4.39
CA CYS A 38 -1.84 4.99 -5.13
C CYS A 38 -2.69 6.10 -5.76
N VAL A 39 -2.11 7.30 -5.93
CA VAL A 39 -2.72 8.46 -6.62
C VAL A 39 -2.01 8.73 -7.95
N GLU A 40 -2.58 9.54 -8.85
CA GLU A 40 -1.98 9.88 -10.16
C GLU A 40 -0.56 10.43 -10.05
N GLN A 41 -0.24 11.07 -8.94
CA GLN A 41 1.10 11.64 -8.69
C GLN A 41 2.17 10.56 -8.42
N CYS A 42 1.78 9.29 -8.24
CA CYS A 42 2.68 8.16 -7.99
C CYS A 42 3.43 7.75 -9.26
N ARG A 43 4.76 7.54 -9.14
CA ARG A 43 5.63 7.14 -10.27
C ARG A 43 5.97 5.65 -10.22
N CYS A 44 5.02 4.82 -9.80
CA CYS A 44 5.23 3.37 -9.69
C CYS A 44 4.96 2.65 -11.02
N LYS A 45 5.65 1.53 -11.25
CA LYS A 45 5.49 0.69 -12.45
C LYS A 45 4.60 -0.51 -12.12
N GLY A 46 3.62 -0.79 -13.00
CA GLY A 46 2.71 -1.93 -12.84
C GLY A 46 1.89 -1.87 -11.54
N CYS A 47 1.27 -0.72 -11.25
CA CYS A 47 0.53 -0.52 -10.00
C CYS A 47 -0.76 -1.35 -9.96
N GLU A 48 -0.89 -2.15 -8.91
CA GLU A 48 -2.08 -2.92 -8.56
C GLU A 48 -2.73 -2.44 -7.25
N ASN A 49 -2.14 -1.45 -6.56
CA ASN A 49 -2.74 -0.82 -5.38
C ASN A 49 -3.81 0.19 -5.76
N ASP A 50 -4.94 -0.34 -6.20
CA ASP A 50 -6.10 0.42 -6.63
C ASP A 50 -7.37 -0.15 -5.98
N GLU A 51 -8.33 0.70 -5.62
CA GLU A 51 -9.66 0.26 -5.15
C GLU A 51 -10.72 0.42 -6.24
N SER A 52 -10.42 1.19 -7.29
CA SER A 52 -11.37 1.45 -8.35
C SER A 52 -11.52 0.21 -9.23
N THR A 53 -12.72 0.06 -9.77
CA THR A 53 -13.02 -0.92 -10.83
C THR A 53 -12.45 -0.48 -12.18
N GLU A 54 -11.99 0.76 -12.29
CA GLU A 54 -11.47 1.31 -13.52
C GLU A 54 -9.96 1.10 -13.61
N ASP A 55 -9.54 0.57 -14.75
CA ASP A 55 -8.15 0.30 -15.00
C ASP A 55 -7.40 1.60 -15.29
N ARG A 56 -6.81 2.20 -14.24
CA ARG A 56 -6.18 3.52 -14.28
C ARG A 56 -5.12 3.76 -15.35
N HIS A 57 -4.56 2.73 -15.96
CA HIS A 57 -3.74 2.83 -17.17
C HIS A 57 -3.80 1.49 -17.88
N GLY A 58 -3.96 1.54 -19.21
CA GLY A 58 -4.09 0.40 -20.12
C GLY A 58 -2.94 -0.59 -19.98
N VAL A 59 -3.19 -1.63 -19.20
CA VAL A 59 -2.34 -2.82 -19.21
C VAL A 59 -2.58 -3.47 -20.57
N LYS A 60 -1.66 -3.27 -21.53
CA LYS A 60 -1.61 -4.15 -22.69
C LYS A 60 -1.43 -5.55 -22.11
N ARG A 61 -2.51 -6.33 -22.18
CA ARG A 61 -2.60 -7.72 -21.76
C ARG A 61 -1.57 -8.50 -22.57
N PHE A 62 -0.33 -8.52 -22.08
CA PHE A 62 0.72 -9.34 -22.66
C PHE A 62 0.34 -10.77 -22.35
N SER A 63 -0.21 -11.46 -23.35
CA SER A 63 -0.28 -12.91 -23.38
C SER A 63 1.13 -13.46 -23.25
N LEU A 64 1.55 -13.81 -22.04
CA LEU A 64 2.80 -14.51 -21.79
C LEU A 64 2.51 -15.79 -21.04
N PHE A 65 2.25 -16.82 -21.85
CA PHE A 65 2.42 -18.22 -21.47
C PHE A 65 3.90 -18.43 -21.12
N VAL A 66 4.23 -18.50 -19.83
CA VAL A 66 5.60 -18.81 -19.38
C VAL A 66 5.60 -20.13 -18.63
N ARG A 67 6.13 -21.16 -19.32
CA ARG A 67 6.80 -22.35 -18.77
C ARG A 67 5.98 -23.30 -17.88
N GLY A 68 4.76 -23.67 -18.27
CA GLY A 68 4.18 -24.98 -17.90
C GLY A 68 3.97 -25.27 -16.40
N VAL A 69 4.10 -24.27 -15.52
CA VAL A 69 3.70 -24.38 -14.12
C VAL A 69 2.42 -23.57 -13.97
N LEU A 70 1.31 -24.25 -13.66
CA LEU A 70 0.10 -23.59 -13.17
C LEU A 70 0.42 -23.01 -11.79
N GLN A 71 1.05 -21.85 -11.74
CA GLN A 71 1.03 -21.01 -10.55
C GLN A 71 -0.37 -20.39 -10.50
N PRO A 72 -1.23 -20.72 -9.51
CA PRO A 72 -2.38 -19.88 -9.23
C PRO A 72 -1.83 -18.60 -8.62
N TRP A 73 -1.35 -17.69 -9.46
CA TRP A 73 -1.23 -16.30 -9.09
C TRP A 73 -2.62 -15.69 -9.31
N PRO A 74 -3.38 -15.40 -8.25
CA PRO A 74 -4.76 -14.91 -8.38
C PRO A 74 -4.85 -13.54 -9.08
N CYS A 75 -3.71 -12.93 -9.39
CA CYS A 75 -3.57 -11.61 -9.97
C CYS A 75 -4.20 -11.43 -11.37
N CYS A 76 -4.24 -12.48 -12.21
CA CYS A 76 -4.68 -12.31 -13.61
C CYS A 76 -6.21 -12.38 -13.80
N LEU A 77 -6.96 -12.92 -12.84
CA LEU A 77 -8.41 -13.17 -12.96
C LEU A 77 -9.27 -12.26 -12.08
N LEU A 78 -8.73 -11.76 -10.98
CA LEU A 78 -9.54 -11.07 -9.97
C LEU A 78 -9.51 -9.53 -10.08
N GLY A 79 -8.69 -8.96 -10.97
CA GLY A 79 -8.56 -7.50 -11.11
C GLY A 79 -7.81 -6.84 -9.95
N ARG A 80 -7.45 -5.55 -10.11
CA ARG A 80 -6.57 -4.82 -9.18
C ARG A 80 -7.18 -4.67 -7.78
N ARG A 81 -8.48 -4.35 -7.70
CA ARG A 81 -9.22 -4.21 -6.43
C ARG A 81 -9.14 -5.48 -5.58
N ALA A 82 -9.50 -6.63 -6.15
CA ALA A 82 -9.49 -7.87 -5.40
C ALA A 82 -8.06 -8.32 -5.05
N ALA A 83 -7.08 -8.06 -5.92
CA ALA A 83 -5.66 -8.29 -5.58
C ALA A 83 -5.24 -7.47 -4.34
N ARG A 84 -5.67 -6.21 -4.25
CA ARG A 84 -5.47 -5.36 -3.07
C ARG A 84 -6.19 -5.89 -1.83
N GLU A 85 -7.47 -6.25 -1.95
CA GLU A 85 -8.27 -6.75 -0.82
C GLU A 85 -7.70 -8.06 -0.25
N LEU A 86 -7.37 -9.03 -1.11
CA LEU A 86 -6.77 -10.30 -0.68
C LEU A 86 -5.42 -10.11 -0.01
N THR A 87 -4.57 -9.22 -0.55
CA THR A 87 -3.27 -8.93 0.07
C THR A 87 -3.44 -8.23 1.42
N MET A 88 -4.38 -7.29 1.55
CA MET A 88 -4.70 -6.66 2.84
C MET A 88 -5.17 -7.70 3.86
N LEU A 89 -6.08 -8.59 3.49
CA LEU A 89 -6.58 -9.66 4.36
C LEU A 89 -5.45 -10.59 4.81
N GLU A 90 -4.57 -11.01 3.89
CA GLU A 90 -3.43 -11.87 4.24
C GLU A 90 -2.47 -11.19 5.22
N LEU A 91 -2.25 -9.89 5.07
CA LEU A 91 -1.43 -9.12 6.01
C LEU A 91 -2.09 -9.00 7.39
N ILE A 92 -3.39 -8.74 7.43
CA ILE A 92 -4.16 -8.63 8.69
C ILE A 92 -4.18 -9.97 9.41
N LYS A 93 -4.33 -11.09 8.69
CA LYS A 93 -4.25 -12.44 9.27
C LYS A 93 -2.92 -12.69 9.97
N ARG A 94 -1.81 -12.26 9.37
CA ARG A 94 -0.47 -12.40 9.96
C ARG A 94 -0.22 -11.41 11.09
N LYS A 95 -0.72 -10.18 10.96
CA LYS A 95 -0.57 -9.10 11.94
C LYS A 95 -1.82 -8.23 11.95
N ALA A 96 -2.68 -8.40 12.95
CA ALA A 96 -3.94 -7.66 13.05
C ALA A 96 -3.74 -6.14 13.02
N ASN A 97 -2.69 -5.64 13.67
CA ASN A 97 -2.30 -4.23 13.69
C ASN A 97 -1.41 -3.80 12.51
N ALA A 98 -1.40 -4.56 11.40
CA ALA A 98 -0.55 -4.28 10.25
C ALA A 98 -0.68 -2.83 9.77
N PHE A 99 -1.89 -2.30 9.65
CA PHE A 99 -2.15 -0.95 9.12
C PHE A 99 -2.41 0.11 10.20
N ALA A 100 -2.26 -0.24 11.49
CA ALA A 100 -2.39 0.74 12.57
C ALA A 100 -1.20 1.72 12.59
N GLU A 101 -1.41 2.92 13.15
CA GLU A 101 -0.34 3.89 13.38
C GLU A 101 0.74 3.26 14.28
N ARG A 102 1.98 3.20 13.78
CA ARG A 102 3.12 2.59 14.50
C ARG A 102 3.84 3.58 15.42
N ILE A 103 3.49 4.85 15.33
CA ILE A 103 4.06 5.95 16.11
C ILE A 103 2.93 6.50 16.96
N GLY A 104 3.10 6.46 18.27
CA GLY A 104 2.19 7.04 19.24
C GLY A 104 2.83 8.16 20.04
N GLY A 105 2.10 8.67 21.02
CA GLY A 105 2.53 9.77 21.90
C GLY A 105 1.82 11.08 21.60
N ASN A 106 2.24 12.14 22.29
CA ASN A 106 1.68 13.49 22.14
C ASN A 106 2.42 14.25 21.02
N GLU A 107 2.04 15.51 20.80
CA GLU A 107 2.67 16.34 19.75
C GLU A 107 4.17 16.56 19.96
N THR A 108 4.60 16.60 21.23
CA THR A 108 5.97 16.89 21.65
C THR A 108 6.87 15.65 21.76
N HIS A 109 6.30 14.47 21.97
CA HIS A 109 7.02 13.24 22.23
C HIS A 109 6.40 12.06 21.47
N ARG A 110 6.96 11.80 20.27
CA ARG A 110 6.56 10.71 19.39
C ARG A 110 7.50 9.52 19.56
N VAL A 111 6.92 8.34 19.80
CA VAL A 111 7.66 7.10 20.02
C VAL A 111 7.11 5.94 19.19
N HIS A 112 7.98 5.02 18.78
CA HIS A 112 7.57 3.78 18.13
C HIS A 112 6.97 2.81 19.16
N LEU A 113 5.73 2.39 18.96
CA LEU A 113 5.00 1.54 19.91
C LEU A 113 5.62 0.14 20.09
N THR A 114 6.27 -0.39 19.04
CA THR A 114 6.89 -1.73 19.04
C THR A 114 8.42 -1.67 19.07
N GLY A 115 9.02 -0.50 19.29
CA GLY A 115 10.47 -0.29 19.23
C GLY A 115 11.03 -0.05 17.81
N CYS A 116 12.25 0.52 17.76
CA CYS A 116 13.04 0.77 16.53
C CYS A 116 14.27 -0.18 16.48
N ASN A 117 14.63 -0.67 15.29
CA ASN A 117 15.85 -1.48 15.09
C ASN A 117 17.08 -0.62 14.72
N CYS A 118 17.08 0.67 15.09
CA CYS A 118 18.11 1.60 14.68
C CYS A 118 19.43 1.35 15.43
N LYS A 119 20.47 0.93 14.70
CA LYS A 119 21.81 0.76 15.27
C LYS A 119 22.65 2.04 15.14
N GLN A 120 22.63 2.67 13.97
CA GLN A 120 23.53 3.78 13.65
C GLN A 120 22.89 5.16 13.83
N SER A 121 21.59 5.30 13.57
CA SER A 121 20.90 6.59 13.66
C SER A 121 20.56 7.02 15.10
N LYS A 122 20.76 6.15 16.09
CA LYS A 122 20.39 6.37 17.52
C LYS A 122 18.93 6.88 17.68
N CYS A 123 18.03 6.47 16.78
CA CYS A 123 16.65 6.96 16.63
C CYS A 123 16.52 8.51 16.60
N LYS A 124 17.56 9.23 16.16
CA LYS A 124 17.59 10.70 15.96
C LYS A 124 17.30 11.14 14.52
N LYS A 125 17.16 10.19 13.58
CA LYS A 125 16.84 10.44 12.17
C LYS A 125 15.50 9.81 11.85
N ARG A 126 14.70 10.53 11.05
CA ARG A 126 13.42 10.07 10.50
C ARG A 126 13.61 9.16 9.29
#